data_AF-R0IWZ3-F1
#
_entry.id   AF-R0IWZ3-F1
#
_cell.length_a   1.000
_cell.length_b   1.000
_cell.length_c   1.000
_cell.angle_alpha   90.00
_cell.angle_beta   90.00
_cell.angle_gamma   90.00
#
_symmetry.space_group_name_H-M   'P 1'
#
loop_
_entity.id
_entity.type
_entity.pdbx_description
1 polymer ?
#
loop_
_entity_poly.entity_id
_entity_poly.type
_entity_poly.pdbx_seq_one_letter_code
_entity_poly.pdbx_strand_id
1 'polypeptide(L)'
;MLENIKILQVNLNKSLHAIELTLQLVVKLKVNIIAVQEPWIAPLSNNNYLAARLVAHQAFTQLLPLADNSLRLRVLFYISRTAKAETSLLEGLAADLDAIAVSFKFNIINVYNEKGLLGTKTFLRVLLSTRLPAATILAINANEHHP
;
A
#
# COMPACT_ATOMS: atom_id res chain seq x y z
N MET A 1 8.57 -14.91 17.27
CA MET A 1 7.72 -13.71 17.27
C MET A 1 8.58 -12.53 16.87
N LEU A 2 8.16 -11.67 15.95
CA LEU A 2 8.94 -10.48 15.59
C LEU A 2 8.95 -9.48 16.77
N GLU A 3 10.14 -9.26 17.35
CA GLU A 3 10.34 -8.34 18.49
C GLU A 3 10.46 -6.89 18.05
N ASN A 4 11.08 -6.64 16.88
CA ASN A 4 11.23 -5.32 16.28
C ASN A 4 10.61 -5.31 14.88
N ILE A 5 9.76 -4.32 14.61
CA ILE A 5 9.21 -4.07 13.28
C ILE A 5 9.83 -2.81 12.69
N LYS A 6 10.35 -2.93 11.46
CA LYS A 6 10.74 -1.81 10.61
C LYS A 6 9.73 -1.65 9.49
N ILE A 7 9.20 -0.43 9.36
CA ILE A 7 8.26 -0.05 8.31
C ILE A 7 8.93 1.00 7.44
N LEU A 8 8.87 0.83 6.12
CA LEU A 8 9.24 1.86 5.15
C LEU A 8 7.98 2.38 4.47
N GLN A 9 7.77 3.69 4.47
CA GLN A 9 6.79 4.34 3.61
C GLN A 9 7.52 4.93 2.39
N VAL A 10 6.98 4.73 1.19
CA VAL A 10 7.55 5.31 -0.03
C VAL A 10 6.50 5.55 -1.10
N ASN A 11 6.55 6.71 -1.76
CA ASN A 11 5.88 6.92 -3.04
C ASN A 11 6.88 6.66 -4.18
N LEU A 12 6.55 5.75 -5.10
CA LEU A 12 7.45 5.31 -6.17
C LEU A 12 7.18 5.99 -7.51
N ASN A 13 6.19 6.86 -7.58
CA ASN A 13 5.81 7.63 -8.76
C ASN A 13 5.76 6.79 -10.04
N LYS A 14 5.15 5.60 -9.96
CA LYS A 14 5.01 4.64 -11.08
C LYS A 14 6.34 4.21 -11.69
N SER A 15 7.48 4.32 -11.00
CA SER A 15 8.78 3.99 -11.57
C SER A 15 9.15 2.52 -11.33
N LEU A 16 9.33 1.76 -12.41
CA LEU A 16 9.83 0.38 -12.37
C LEU A 16 11.22 0.31 -11.71
N HIS A 17 12.11 1.21 -12.10
CA HIS A 17 13.46 1.26 -11.53
C HIS A 17 13.44 1.58 -10.03
N ALA A 18 12.57 2.49 -9.60
CA ALA A 18 12.47 2.85 -8.19
C ALA A 18 11.95 1.69 -7.33
N ILE A 19 10.96 0.93 -7.80
CA ILE A 19 10.46 -0.24 -7.04
C ILE A 19 11.53 -1.32 -6.93
N GLU A 20 12.29 -1.61 -7.99
CA GLU A 20 13.37 -2.60 -7.96
C GLU A 20 14.48 -2.22 -6.98
N LEU A 21 14.96 -0.97 -7.03
CA LEU A 21 15.96 -0.46 -6.09
C LEU A 21 15.45 -0.45 -4.65
N THR A 22 14.19 -0.05 -4.45
CA THR A 22 13.56 -0.06 -3.12
C THR A 22 13.55 -1.47 -2.57
N LEU A 23 13.11 -2.46 -3.35
CA LEU A 23 13.04 -3.87 -2.96
C LEU A 23 14.43 -4.45 -2.60
N GLN A 24 15.49 -4.03 -3.28
CA GLN A 24 16.87 -4.41 -2.91
C GLN A 24 17.33 -3.73 -1.61
N LEU A 25 17.01 -2.45 -1.43
CA LEU A 25 17.42 -1.69 -0.24
C LEU A 25 16.74 -2.22 1.03
N VAL A 26 15.45 -2.52 0.98
CA VAL A 26 14.70 -3.00 2.15
C VAL A 26 15.19 -4.34 2.68
N VAL A 27 15.74 -5.19 1.82
CA VAL A 27 16.39 -6.45 2.24
C VAL A 27 17.63 -6.13 3.07
N LYS A 28 18.49 -5.23 2.58
CA LYS A 28 19.71 -4.79 3.29
C LYS A 28 19.37 -4.16 4.65
N LEU A 29 18.30 -3.36 4.70
CA LEU A 29 17.84 -2.67 5.91
C LEU A 29 17.02 -3.56 6.87
N LYS A 30 16.69 -4.79 6.45
CA LYS A 30 15.82 -5.74 7.16
C LYS A 30 14.45 -5.12 7.49
N VAL A 31 13.84 -4.45 6.52
CA VAL A 31 12.48 -3.89 6.63
C VAL A 31 11.45 -5.01 6.55
N ASN A 32 10.43 -4.95 7.42
CA ASN A 32 9.38 -5.96 7.51
C ASN A 32 8.16 -5.60 6.66
N ILE A 33 7.80 -4.32 6.60
CA ILE A 33 6.60 -3.85 5.93
C ILE A 33 6.96 -2.63 5.08
N ILE A 34 6.57 -2.63 3.82
CA ILE A 34 6.73 -1.50 2.90
C ILE A 34 5.34 -1.00 2.53
N ALA A 35 4.99 0.20 2.97
CA ALA A 35 3.81 0.92 2.53
C ALA A 35 4.15 1.69 1.24
N VAL A 36 3.66 1.21 0.11
CA VAL A 36 3.95 1.80 -1.20
C VAL A 36 2.76 2.64 -1.67
N GLN A 37 3.02 3.89 -2.04
CA GLN A 37 2.12 4.71 -2.86
C GLN A 37 2.65 4.81 -4.29
N GLU A 38 1.75 4.94 -5.25
CA GLU A 38 2.01 5.01 -6.68
C GLU A 38 2.99 3.93 -7.18
N PRO A 39 2.70 2.63 -6.96
CA PRO A 39 3.54 1.54 -7.46
C PRO A 39 3.58 1.52 -9.00
N TRP A 40 4.67 1.00 -9.58
CA TRP A 40 4.63 0.59 -10.98
C TRP A 40 3.77 -0.66 -11.12
N ILE A 41 2.79 -0.61 -12.03
CA ILE A 41 1.86 -1.69 -12.31
C ILE A 41 1.76 -1.80 -13.83
N ALA A 42 2.10 -2.95 -14.40
CA ALA A 42 1.91 -3.19 -15.83
C ALA A 42 0.47 -3.66 -16.10
N PRO A 43 -0.30 -2.94 -16.95
CA PRO A 43 -1.61 -3.41 -17.38
C PRO A 43 -1.48 -4.63 -18.30
N LEU A 44 -2.55 -5.43 -18.41
CA LEU A 44 -2.59 -6.58 -19.31
C LEU A 44 -2.71 -6.15 -20.78
N SER A 45 -3.64 -5.23 -21.07
CA SER A 45 -3.89 -4.63 -22.39
C SER A 45 -4.79 -3.40 -22.22
N ASN A 46 -4.68 -2.37 -23.07
CA ASN A 46 -5.59 -1.21 -23.11
C ASN A 46 -5.97 -0.62 -21.73
N ASN A 47 -5.01 -0.46 -20.82
CA ASN A 47 -5.24 0.01 -19.43
C ASN A 47 -6.20 -0.86 -18.60
N ASN A 48 -6.35 -2.14 -18.92
CA ASN A 48 -7.06 -3.13 -18.13
C ASN A 48 -6.11 -3.75 -17.08
N TYR A 49 -6.51 -3.66 -15.81
CA TYR A 49 -5.72 -4.12 -14.66
C TYR A 49 -6.18 -5.47 -14.09
N LEU A 50 -7.17 -6.16 -14.69
CA LEU A 50 -7.75 -7.40 -14.15
C LEU A 50 -6.72 -8.52 -13.91
N ALA A 51 -5.64 -8.53 -14.69
CA ALA A 51 -4.48 -9.40 -14.50
C ALA A 51 -3.18 -8.60 -14.52
N ALA A 52 -3.17 -7.46 -13.83
CA ALA A 52 -2.03 -6.58 -13.74
C ALA A 52 -0.79 -7.29 -13.15
N ARG A 53 0.38 -6.95 -13.67
CA ARG A 53 1.66 -7.48 -13.17
C ARG A 53 2.34 -6.48 -12.26
N LEU A 54 2.78 -6.98 -11.11
CA LEU A 54 3.57 -6.27 -10.12
C LEU A 54 4.98 -6.82 -10.09
N VAL A 55 5.93 -6.01 -9.60
CA VAL A 55 7.31 -6.47 -9.39
C VAL A 55 7.34 -7.43 -8.20
N ALA A 56 7.52 -8.72 -8.49
CA ALA A 56 7.67 -9.75 -7.47
C ALA A 56 9.08 -9.71 -6.87
N HIS A 57 9.18 -10.02 -5.57
CA HIS A 57 10.46 -10.16 -4.89
C HIS A 57 10.41 -11.35 -3.93
N GLN A 58 11.40 -12.23 -3.99
CA GLN A 58 11.40 -13.49 -3.24
C GLN A 58 11.22 -13.33 -1.72
N ALA A 59 11.72 -12.24 -1.14
CA ALA A 59 11.63 -11.99 0.31
C ALA A 59 10.27 -11.43 0.78
N PHE A 60 9.39 -11.01 -0.13
CA PHE A 60 8.16 -10.28 0.21
C PHE A 60 6.93 -10.91 -0.46
N THR A 61 5.79 -10.73 0.19
CA THR A 61 4.45 -10.98 -0.35
C THR A 61 3.76 -9.64 -0.56
N GLN A 62 3.10 -9.48 -1.70
CA GLN A 62 2.31 -8.28 -1.99
C GLN A 62 0.92 -8.42 -1.38
N LEU A 63 0.40 -7.35 -0.78
CA LEU A 63 -1.00 -7.20 -0.40
C LEU A 63 -1.57 -5.99 -1.13
N LEU A 64 -2.74 -6.18 -1.73
CA LEU A 64 -3.41 -5.22 -2.60
C LEU A 64 -4.77 -4.86 -2.00
N PRO A 65 -5.30 -3.65 -2.30
CA PRO A 65 -6.70 -3.37 -2.06
C PRO A 65 -7.59 -4.42 -2.75
N LEU A 66 -8.77 -4.68 -2.17
CA LEU A 66 -9.86 -5.50 -2.73
C LEU A 66 -10.78 -4.71 -3.67
N ALA A 67 -10.33 -3.54 -4.11
CA ALA A 67 -11.04 -2.67 -5.02
C ALA A 67 -11.21 -3.31 -6.42
N ASP A 68 -12.00 -2.67 -7.29
CA ASP A 68 -12.19 -3.15 -8.67
C ASP A 68 -10.85 -3.25 -9.42
N ASN A 69 -10.47 -4.49 -9.73
CA ASN A 69 -9.24 -4.82 -10.45
C ASN A 69 -9.24 -4.29 -11.89
N SER A 70 -10.35 -3.79 -12.43
CA SER A 70 -10.34 -3.12 -13.74
C SER A 70 -9.57 -1.79 -13.72
N LEU A 71 -9.42 -1.17 -12.55
CA LEU A 71 -8.78 0.13 -12.35
C LEU A 71 -7.37 -0.02 -11.76
N ARG A 72 -6.53 1.00 -12.01
CA ARG A 72 -5.17 1.02 -11.47
C ARG A 72 -5.19 1.31 -9.98
N LEU A 73 -4.70 0.37 -9.18
CA LEU A 73 -4.41 0.55 -7.76
C LEU A 73 -3.29 1.60 -7.56
N ARG A 74 -3.43 2.46 -6.56
CA ARG A 74 -2.42 3.49 -6.23
C ARG A 74 -1.68 3.22 -4.94
N VAL A 75 -2.04 2.17 -4.22
CA VAL A 75 -1.35 1.72 -3.02
C VAL A 75 -1.22 0.21 -2.98
N LEU A 76 -0.19 -0.27 -2.28
CA LEU A 76 -0.05 -1.67 -1.90
C LEU A 76 0.86 -1.80 -0.67
N PHE A 77 0.90 -2.98 -0.08
CA PHE A 77 1.97 -3.35 0.84
C PHE A 77 2.87 -4.44 0.24
N TYR A 78 4.18 -4.35 0.50
CA TYR A 78 5.05 -5.52 0.50
C TYR A 78 5.31 -5.92 1.95
N ILE A 79 4.95 -7.14 2.31
CA ILE A 79 5.15 -7.71 3.66
C ILE A 79 6.23 -8.78 3.58
N SER A 80 7.25 -8.71 4.43
CA SER A 80 8.30 -9.73 4.46
C SER A 80 7.67 -11.09 4.75
N ARG A 81 8.15 -12.16 4.11
CA ARG A 81 7.58 -13.50 4.33
C ARG A 81 7.63 -13.93 5.80
N THR A 82 8.62 -13.45 6.55
CA THR A 82 8.75 -13.65 8.00
C THR A 82 7.66 -12.93 8.80
N ALA A 83 7.19 -11.77 8.35
CA ALA A 83 6.10 -11.03 9.00
C ALA A 83 4.72 -11.48 8.51
N LYS A 84 4.63 -12.15 7.36
CA LYS A 84 3.36 -12.41 6.69
C LYS A 84 2.37 -13.20 7.56
N ALA A 85 2.84 -14.20 8.32
CA ALA A 85 2.00 -15.02 9.20
C ALA A 85 1.32 -14.22 10.32
N GLU A 86 1.89 -13.08 10.71
CA GLU A 86 1.36 -12.20 11.75
C GLU A 86 0.56 -11.01 11.16
N THR A 87 0.33 -10.98 9.84
CA THR A 87 -0.35 -9.86 9.15
C THR A 87 -1.63 -10.29 8.45
N SER A 88 -2.73 -9.60 8.75
CA SER A 88 -4.03 -9.77 8.09
C SER A 88 -4.48 -8.47 7.42
N LEU A 89 -5.31 -8.59 6.38
CA LEU A 89 -5.92 -7.44 5.73
C LEU A 89 -7.11 -6.94 6.57
N LEU A 90 -7.30 -5.63 6.64
CA LEU A 90 -8.49 -5.02 7.23
C LEU A 90 -9.48 -4.67 6.12
N GLU A 91 -10.47 -5.54 5.93
CA GLU A 91 -11.38 -5.51 4.78
C GLU A 91 -12.18 -4.19 4.65
N GLY A 92 -12.58 -3.57 5.76
CA GLY A 92 -13.38 -2.35 5.75
C GLY A 92 -12.74 -1.14 5.06
N LEU A 93 -11.40 -1.12 4.96
CA LEU A 93 -10.62 -0.06 4.29
C LEU A 93 -10.06 -0.51 2.93
N ALA A 94 -10.19 -1.79 2.58
CA ALA A 94 -9.54 -2.37 1.42
C ALA A 94 -10.32 -2.14 0.10
N ALA A 95 -11.52 -1.55 0.13
CA ALA A 95 -12.36 -1.38 -1.05
C ALA A 95 -12.01 -0.14 -1.92
N ASP A 96 -11.12 0.76 -1.47
CA ASP A 96 -10.69 1.94 -2.24
C ASP A 96 -9.34 1.67 -2.93
N LEU A 97 -9.19 2.06 -4.19
CA LEU A 97 -7.95 1.88 -4.98
C LEU A 97 -6.74 2.62 -4.39
N ASP A 98 -7.02 3.66 -3.60
CA ASP A 98 -6.06 4.60 -3.05
C ASP A 98 -5.79 4.36 -1.55
N ALA A 99 -6.40 3.34 -0.94
CA ALA A 99 -6.22 3.00 0.47
C ALA A 99 -6.18 1.48 0.72
N ILE A 100 -5.31 1.06 1.64
CA ILE A 100 -5.25 -0.31 2.12
C ILE A 100 -4.82 -0.33 3.58
N ALA A 101 -5.40 -1.23 4.36
CA ALA A 101 -5.06 -1.38 5.76
C ALA A 101 -4.74 -2.83 6.12
N VAL A 102 -3.74 -3.00 6.98
CA VAL A 102 -3.36 -4.30 7.53
C VAL A 102 -3.34 -4.23 9.05
N SER A 103 -3.72 -5.34 9.67
CA SER A 103 -3.55 -5.55 11.09
C SER A 103 -2.29 -6.38 11.31
N PHE A 104 -1.47 -5.88 12.23
CA PHE A 104 -0.39 -6.56 12.92
C PHE A 104 -0.67 -6.36 14.42
N LYS A 105 0.31 -6.53 15.32
CA LYS A 105 0.23 -6.08 16.73
C LYS A 105 -0.32 -4.64 16.91
N PHE A 106 -0.29 -3.84 15.86
CA PHE A 106 -0.94 -2.56 15.66
C PHE A 106 -1.45 -2.48 14.21
N ASN A 107 -2.29 -1.50 13.89
CA ASN A 107 -2.85 -1.34 12.55
C ASN A 107 -1.98 -0.40 11.72
N ILE A 108 -1.86 -0.66 10.41
CA ILE A 108 -1.17 0.22 9.48
C ILE A 108 -2.11 0.50 8.33
N ILE A 109 -2.35 1.79 8.06
CA ILE A 109 -3.19 2.24 6.95
C ILE A 109 -2.29 3.01 5.98
N ASN A 110 -2.19 2.49 4.75
CA ASN A 110 -1.46 3.11 3.66
C ASN A 110 -2.45 3.86 2.77
N VAL A 111 -2.24 5.17 2.59
CA VAL A 111 -3.16 6.04 1.84
C VAL A 111 -2.39 6.94 0.89
N TYR A 112 -2.89 7.01 -0.35
CA TYR A 112 -2.52 8.02 -1.33
C TYR A 112 -3.69 8.98 -1.52
N ASN A 113 -3.53 10.25 -1.15
CA ASN A 113 -4.63 11.21 -1.21
C ASN A 113 -4.84 11.73 -2.64
N GLU A 114 -5.85 11.21 -3.33
CA GLU A 114 -6.10 11.59 -4.72
C GLU A 114 -7.60 11.67 -5.01
N LYS A 115 -7.96 12.46 -6.02
CA LYS A 115 -9.33 12.52 -6.52
C LYS A 115 -9.71 11.20 -7.17
N GLY A 116 -10.85 10.66 -6.73
CA GLY A 116 -11.48 9.50 -7.35
C GLY A 116 -12.27 9.91 -8.59
N LEU A 117 -13.00 8.96 -9.19
CA LEU A 117 -13.81 9.20 -10.38
C LEU A 117 -14.87 10.30 -10.20
N LEU A 118 -15.38 10.46 -8.98
CA LEU A 118 -16.38 11.47 -8.62
C LEU A 118 -15.77 12.78 -8.09
N GLY A 119 -14.44 12.96 -8.17
CA GLY A 119 -13.76 14.20 -7.76
C GLY A 119 -13.47 14.35 -6.26
N THR A 120 -14.11 13.56 -5.39
CA THR A 120 -13.82 13.54 -3.94
C THR A 120 -12.43 12.95 -3.67
N LYS A 121 -11.66 13.54 -2.75
CA LYS A 121 -10.32 13.05 -2.35
C LYS A 121 -10.38 11.83 -1.41
N THR A 122 -9.37 10.96 -1.46
CA THR A 122 -9.28 9.73 -0.67
C THR A 122 -9.45 9.96 0.83
N PHE A 123 -8.92 11.06 1.37
CA PHE A 123 -9.09 11.38 2.79
C PHE A 123 -10.56 11.47 3.20
N LEU A 124 -11.41 12.13 2.40
CA LEU A 124 -12.84 12.25 2.69
C LEU A 124 -13.58 10.93 2.44
N ARG A 125 -13.19 10.19 1.40
CA ARG A 125 -13.84 8.91 1.05
C ARG A 125 -13.53 7.81 2.06
N VAL A 126 -12.34 7.83 2.66
CA VAL A 126 -11.79 6.72 3.46
C VAL A 126 -11.40 7.15 4.88
N LEU A 127 -10.39 8.03 5.04
CA LEU A 127 -9.80 8.29 6.36
C LEU A 127 -10.74 9.02 7.31
N LEU A 128 -11.44 10.05 6.84
CA LEU A 128 -12.31 10.90 7.65
C LEU A 128 -13.72 10.30 7.81
N SER A 129 -14.10 9.38 6.93
CA SER A 129 -15.37 8.64 6.97
C SER A 129 -15.27 7.35 7.79
N THR A 130 -14.06 6.90 8.13
CA THR A 130 -13.85 5.63 8.85
C THR A 130 -13.36 5.89 10.27
N ARG A 131 -13.97 5.22 11.25
CA ARG A 131 -13.44 5.18 12.61
C ARG A 131 -12.15 4.36 12.64
N LEU A 132 -11.02 5.02 12.84
CA LEU A 132 -9.73 4.35 12.92
C LEU A 132 -9.65 3.45 14.16
N PRO A 133 -9.18 2.20 14.02
CA PRO A 133 -8.90 1.35 15.17
C PRO A 133 -7.88 1.98 16.12
N ALA A 134 -7.88 1.55 17.39
CA ALA A 134 -6.81 1.90 18.33
C ALA A 134 -5.44 1.41 17.83
N ALA A 135 -4.37 2.07 18.26
CA ALA A 135 -2.99 1.76 17.85
C ALA A 135 -2.84 1.66 16.32
N THR A 136 -3.08 2.79 15.63
CA THR A 136 -2.99 2.87 14.17
C THR A 136 -1.83 3.77 13.75
N ILE A 137 -1.01 3.27 12.82
CA ILE A 137 -0.01 4.04 12.09
C ILE A 137 -0.60 4.43 10.73
N LEU A 138 -0.52 5.71 10.39
CA LEU A 138 -0.92 6.23 9.10
C LEU A 138 0.32 6.44 8.20
N ALA A 139 0.44 5.65 7.14
CA ALA A 139 1.46 5.76 6.12
C ALA A 139 0.88 6.55 4.93
N ILE A 140 1.04 7.86 4.96
CA ILE A 140 0.29 8.79 4.12
C ILE A 140 1.20 9.48 3.11
N ASN A 141 0.78 9.49 1.85
CA ASN A 141 1.11 10.56 0.94
C ASN A 141 -0.10 11.49 0.84
N ALA A 142 0.03 12.69 1.42
CA ALA A 142 -1.08 13.61 1.57
C ALA A 142 -1.44 14.35 0.27
N ASN A 143 -0.52 14.40 -0.71
CA ASN A 143 -0.69 15.18 -1.94
C ASN A 143 -1.30 16.59 -1.68
N GLU A 144 -0.83 17.19 -0.60
CA GLU A 144 -1.25 18.46 -0.03
C GLU A 144 -0.03 19.06 0.66
N HIS A 145 0.02 20.39 0.71
CA HIS A 145 1.02 21.12 1.48
C HIS A 145 0.38 21.60 2.78
N HIS A 146 0.97 21.23 3.91
CA HIS A 146 0.71 21.92 5.17
C HIS A 146 1.82 22.96 5.36
N PRO A 147 1.48 24.23 5.65
CA PRO A 147 2.47 25.28 5.92
C PRO A 147 3.30 25.00 7.18
#